data_AF-A0A169FIM6-F1
#
_entry.id   AF-A0A169FIM6-F1
#
_cell.length_a   1.000
_cell.length_b   1.000
_cell.length_c   1.000
_cell.angle_alpha   90.00
_cell.angle_beta   90.00
_cell.angle_gamma   90.00
#
_symmetry.space_group_name_H-M   'P 1'
#
loop_
_entity.id
_entity.type
_entity.pdbx_description
1 polymer ?
#
loop_
_entity_poly.entity_id
_entity_poly.type
_entity_poly.pdbx_seq_one_letter_code
_entity_poly.pdbx_strand_id
1 'polypeptide(L)'
;MDFGMYKPDRFSRNDFKELKEKETWNLAEKIYLKYRKKWGGPKIDVYIFPSAGGGPFSRHSGKSGVSFANMIFLFLPSDIGEDEIEALFVHEYHHACRINSQKKTLEEFTLLDSIILEGLAEHAVEIHCGKKFRGSWCSRYSKDEIRNFWDKLIKIHLKLKKNERLHQKILYGERPYPPLLGYAAGYEIVRGFREKKSFSTKLSFSAPSEYFVDQTLYKLES
;
A
#
# COMPACT_ATOMS: atom_id res chain seq x y z
N MET A 1 -1.05 -15.72 -1.81
CA MET A 1 -0.51 -14.94 -2.94
C MET A 1 0.99 -15.11 -2.92
N ASP A 2 1.59 -15.45 -4.05
CA ASP A 2 3.04 -15.33 -4.24
C ASP A 2 3.30 -13.84 -4.53
N PHE A 3 4.01 -13.12 -3.66
CA PHE A 3 4.25 -11.68 -3.80
C PHE A 3 5.28 -11.36 -4.90
N GLY A 4 5.51 -12.27 -5.85
CA GLY A 4 6.68 -12.18 -6.75
C GLY A 4 7.99 -12.30 -5.99
N MET A 5 7.98 -13.03 -4.86
CA MET A 5 9.13 -13.14 -3.98
C MET A 5 10.33 -13.70 -4.71
N TYR A 6 11.50 -13.17 -4.40
CA TYR A 6 12.78 -13.59 -4.98
C TYR A 6 12.96 -15.11 -4.93
N LYS A 7 13.27 -15.69 -6.09
CA LYS A 7 13.70 -17.08 -6.23
C LYS A 7 15.10 -17.08 -6.85
N PRO A 8 16.09 -17.72 -6.22
CA PRO A 8 17.44 -17.75 -6.76
C PRO A 8 17.47 -18.61 -8.03
N ASP A 9 17.63 -17.96 -9.19
CA ASP A 9 17.74 -18.62 -10.48
C ASP A 9 18.59 -17.77 -11.45
N ARG A 10 18.72 -18.21 -12.70
CA ARG A 10 19.52 -17.51 -13.70
C ARG A 10 18.89 -16.16 -14.10
N PHE A 11 17.56 -16.07 -14.13
CA PHE A 11 16.84 -14.86 -14.50
C PHE A 11 16.97 -13.81 -13.41
N SER A 12 16.74 -14.17 -12.14
CA SER A 12 16.88 -13.25 -11.02
C SER A 12 18.32 -12.75 -10.82
N ARG A 13 19.33 -13.55 -11.20
CA ARG A 13 20.73 -13.08 -11.27
C ARG A 13 20.96 -12.04 -12.36
N ASN A 14 20.31 -12.18 -13.52
CA ASN A 14 20.41 -11.18 -14.59
C ASN A 14 19.69 -9.90 -14.19
N ASP A 15 18.48 -10.02 -13.65
CA ASP A 15 17.73 -8.87 -13.16
C ASP A 15 18.51 -8.10 -12.09
N PHE A 16 19.17 -8.80 -11.17
CA PHE A 16 20.06 -8.18 -10.19
C PHE A 16 21.19 -7.36 -10.84
N LYS A 17 21.83 -7.89 -11.89
CA LYS A 17 22.88 -7.17 -12.61
C LYS A 17 22.34 -5.92 -13.29
N GLU A 18 21.20 -6.02 -13.97
CA GLU A 18 20.56 -4.88 -14.63
C GLU A 18 20.15 -3.80 -13.64
N LEU A 19 19.55 -4.18 -12.51
CA LEU A 19 19.20 -3.24 -11.44
C LEU A 19 20.45 -2.53 -10.87
N LYS A 20 21.59 -3.24 -10.79
CA LYS A 20 22.86 -2.66 -10.34
C LYS A 20 23.45 -1.70 -11.37
N GLU A 21 23.42 -2.06 -12.65
CA GLU A 21 23.86 -1.19 -13.75
C GLU A 21 23.03 0.09 -13.84
N LYS A 22 21.74 0.02 -13.51
CA LYS A 22 20.83 1.17 -13.42
C LYS A 22 20.96 1.98 -12.12
N GLU A 23 21.92 1.65 -11.25
CA GLU A 23 22.11 2.30 -9.94
C GLU A 23 20.83 2.35 -9.08
N THR A 24 19.98 1.32 -9.14
CA THR A 24 18.66 1.30 -8.48
C THR A 24 18.75 1.57 -6.98
N TRP A 25 19.81 1.12 -6.32
CA TRP A 25 20.06 1.38 -4.89
C TRP A 25 20.34 2.86 -4.60
N ASN A 26 21.11 3.54 -5.45
CA ASN A 26 21.37 4.97 -5.31
C ASN A 26 20.09 5.77 -5.51
N LEU A 27 19.25 5.37 -6.47
CA LEU A 27 17.94 5.98 -6.69
C LEU A 27 17.02 5.78 -5.47
N ALA A 28 16.90 4.56 -4.96
CA ALA A 28 16.11 4.26 -3.77
C ALA A 28 16.61 5.03 -2.53
N GLU A 29 17.93 5.19 -2.36
CA GLU A 29 18.50 6.01 -1.29
C GLU A 29 18.13 7.49 -1.44
N LYS A 30 18.21 8.06 -2.65
CA LYS A 30 17.79 9.44 -2.91
C LYS A 30 16.31 9.64 -2.58
N ILE A 31 15.45 8.70 -2.99
CA ILE A 31 14.01 8.70 -2.68
C ILE A 31 13.79 8.61 -1.16
N TYR A 32 14.47 7.68 -0.48
CA TYR A 32 14.41 7.51 0.96
C TYR A 32 14.76 8.80 1.70
N LEU A 33 15.90 9.43 1.38
CA LEU A 33 16.35 10.66 2.01
C LEU A 33 15.37 11.82 1.77
N LYS A 34 14.82 11.92 0.54
CA LYS A 34 13.78 12.89 0.18
C LYS A 34 12.54 12.73 1.07
N TYR A 35 11.95 11.54 1.13
CA TYR A 35 10.69 11.34 1.87
C TYR A 35 10.89 11.31 3.38
N ARG A 36 11.99 10.75 3.88
CA ARG A 36 12.32 10.80 5.30
C ARG A 36 12.41 12.24 5.81
N LYS A 37 13.12 13.11 5.08
CA LYS A 37 13.20 14.54 5.40
C LYS A 37 11.83 15.21 5.29
N LYS A 38 11.11 14.97 4.19
CA LYS A 38 9.81 15.61 3.90
C LYS A 38 8.73 15.25 4.92
N TRP A 39 8.72 14.01 5.40
CA TRP A 39 7.68 13.49 6.27
C TRP A 39 8.08 13.44 7.75
N GLY A 40 9.36 13.69 8.07
CA GLY A 40 9.89 13.45 9.41
C GLY A 40 9.75 11.98 9.82
N GLY A 41 9.90 11.07 8.86
CA GLY A 41 9.64 9.65 9.04
C GLY A 41 10.77 8.92 9.79
N PRO A 42 10.51 7.67 10.23
CA PRO A 42 11.48 6.86 10.95
C PRO A 42 12.69 6.53 10.08
N LYS A 43 13.81 6.24 10.73
CA LYS A 43 14.94 5.58 10.08
C LYS A 43 14.56 4.10 9.88
N ILE A 44 14.71 3.61 8.66
CA ILE A 44 14.41 2.21 8.31
C ILE A 44 15.54 1.64 7.45
N ASP A 45 15.57 0.31 7.36
CA ASP A 45 16.37 -0.44 6.39
C ASP A 45 15.58 -0.67 5.10
N VAL A 46 16.23 -0.53 3.95
CA VAL A 46 15.62 -0.73 2.63
C VAL A 46 16.32 -1.89 1.95
N TYR A 47 15.59 -2.96 1.68
CA TYR A 47 16.10 -4.11 0.95
C TYR A 47 15.46 -4.18 -0.44
N ILE A 48 16.28 -4.33 -1.46
CA ILE A 48 15.84 -4.45 -2.86
C ILE A 48 16.20 -5.84 -3.36
N PHE A 49 15.21 -6.51 -3.94
CA PHE A 49 15.33 -7.83 -4.53
C PHE A 49 14.80 -7.81 -5.96
N PRO A 50 15.38 -8.59 -6.87
CA PRO A 50 14.73 -8.89 -8.14
C PRO A 50 13.38 -9.57 -7.91
N SER A 51 12.33 -9.09 -8.56
CA SER A 51 11.04 -9.79 -8.55
C SER A 51 11.15 -11.08 -9.35
N ALA A 52 10.55 -12.18 -8.88
CA ALA A 52 10.41 -13.37 -9.72
C ALA A 52 9.56 -13.01 -10.94
N GLY A 53 10.20 -12.87 -12.10
CA GLY A 53 9.57 -12.44 -13.34
C GLY A 53 8.31 -13.25 -13.61
N GLY A 54 7.17 -12.58 -13.67
CA GLY A 54 6.08 -13.10 -14.49
C GLY A 54 6.59 -13.02 -15.93
N GLY A 55 6.64 -14.14 -16.65
CA GLY A 55 7.17 -14.18 -18.01
C GLY A 55 6.52 -13.14 -18.96
N PRO A 56 6.91 -13.07 -20.24
CA PRO A 56 6.46 -12.04 -21.20
C PRO A 56 4.94 -11.94 -21.41
N PHE A 57 4.14 -12.84 -20.82
CA PHE A 57 2.67 -12.85 -20.81
C PHE A 57 2.03 -12.54 -19.44
N SER A 58 2.82 -12.12 -18.44
CA SER A 58 2.31 -11.77 -17.11
C SER A 58 1.60 -10.43 -17.11
N ARG A 59 0.35 -10.41 -16.64
CA ARG A 59 -0.47 -9.20 -16.45
C ARG A 59 -0.13 -8.40 -15.19
N HIS A 60 0.82 -8.88 -14.37
CA HIS A 60 1.32 -8.16 -13.21
C HIS A 60 2.66 -7.54 -13.56
N SER A 61 2.86 -6.27 -13.21
CA SER A 61 4.09 -5.50 -13.44
C SER A 61 5.32 -6.03 -12.71
N GLY A 62 5.30 -7.25 -12.17
CA GLY A 62 6.38 -7.89 -11.40
C GLY A 62 6.67 -7.25 -10.03
N LYS A 63 6.42 -5.95 -9.88
CA LYS A 63 6.77 -5.18 -8.69
C LYS A 63 5.83 -5.42 -7.51
N SER A 64 6.40 -5.51 -6.32
CA SER A 64 5.67 -5.57 -5.06
C SER A 64 6.54 -5.04 -3.91
N GLY A 65 5.90 -4.73 -2.78
CA GLY A 65 6.58 -4.29 -1.59
C GLY A 65 6.00 -4.93 -0.35
N VAL A 66 6.80 -4.96 0.72
CA VAL A 66 6.37 -5.34 2.06
C VAL A 66 7.01 -4.43 3.07
N SER A 67 6.19 -3.85 3.95
CA SER A 67 6.62 -2.92 4.98
C SER A 67 6.45 -3.44 6.39
N PHE A 68 7.46 -3.18 7.21
CA PHE A 68 7.45 -3.32 8.66
C PHE A 68 7.81 -1.98 9.31
N ALA A 69 7.81 -1.92 10.65
CA ALA A 69 8.13 -0.68 11.36
C ALA A 69 9.54 -0.17 11.03
N ASN A 70 10.54 -1.04 11.00
CA ASN A 70 11.95 -0.66 10.85
C ASN A 70 12.56 -1.03 9.50
N MET A 71 11.80 -1.62 8.57
CA MET A 71 12.33 -2.04 7.28
C MET A 71 11.27 -2.14 6.20
N ILE A 72 11.69 -1.96 4.94
CA ILE A 72 10.89 -2.24 3.75
C ILE A 72 11.65 -3.16 2.81
N PHE A 73 10.88 -4.03 2.13
CA PHE A 73 11.36 -4.92 1.10
C PHE A 73 10.72 -4.52 -0.22
N LEU A 74 11.52 -4.26 -1.24
CA LEU A 74 11.08 -3.94 -2.59
C LEU A 74 11.47 -5.08 -3.53
N PHE A 75 10.50 -5.65 -4.22
CA PHE A 75 10.70 -6.64 -5.27
C PHE A 75 10.50 -5.95 -6.60
N LEU A 76 11.56 -5.81 -7.39
CA LEU A 76 11.57 -4.98 -8.59
C LEU A 76 11.91 -5.81 -9.83
N PRO A 77 11.15 -5.70 -10.93
CA PRO A 77 11.61 -6.22 -12.20
C PRO A 77 12.73 -5.32 -12.73
N SER A 78 13.61 -5.89 -13.55
CA SER A 78 14.76 -5.18 -14.11
C SER A 78 14.38 -4.02 -15.02
N ASP A 79 13.22 -4.06 -15.68
CA ASP A 79 12.71 -3.04 -16.59
C ASP A 79 11.89 -1.93 -15.91
N ILE A 80 11.80 -1.91 -14.57
CA ILE A 80 11.02 -0.89 -13.85
C ILE A 80 11.56 0.53 -14.11
N GLY A 81 10.65 1.47 -14.35
CA GLY A 81 10.97 2.89 -14.49
C GLY A 81 11.17 3.60 -13.13
N GLU A 82 11.93 4.69 -13.13
CA GLU A 82 12.25 5.45 -11.91
C GLU A 82 11.00 5.94 -11.17
N ASP A 83 10.03 6.49 -11.88
CA ASP A 83 8.78 6.97 -11.28
C ASP A 83 7.97 5.83 -10.62
N GLU A 84 8.07 4.62 -11.15
CA GLU A 84 7.40 3.44 -10.59
C GLU A 84 8.10 2.92 -9.34
N ILE A 85 9.44 3.04 -9.29
CA ILE A 85 10.21 2.81 -8.06
C ILE A 85 9.80 3.85 -7.01
N GLU A 86 9.70 5.13 -7.38
CA GLU A 86 9.28 6.18 -6.45
C GLU A 86 7.86 5.94 -5.91
N ALA A 87 6.91 5.59 -6.77
CA ALA A 87 5.54 5.26 -6.37
C ALA A 87 5.48 4.09 -5.38
N LEU A 88 6.16 2.98 -5.69
CA LEU A 88 6.22 1.84 -4.78
C LEU A 88 6.90 2.20 -3.46
N PHE A 89 8.02 2.93 -3.50
CA PHE A 89 8.72 3.37 -2.30
C PHE A 89 7.85 4.28 -1.44
N VAL A 90 7.14 5.25 -2.03
CA VAL A 90 6.23 6.16 -1.30
C VAL A 90 5.12 5.38 -0.61
N HIS A 91 4.56 4.36 -1.27
CA HIS A 91 3.55 3.49 -0.68
C HIS A 91 4.10 2.76 0.56
N GLU A 92 5.20 2.03 0.38
CA GLU A 92 5.81 1.22 1.45
C GLU A 92 6.35 2.09 2.60
N TYR A 93 7.00 3.21 2.29
CA TYR A 93 7.50 4.12 3.32
C TYR A 93 6.36 4.80 4.09
N HIS A 94 5.20 5.03 3.45
CA HIS A 94 4.02 5.53 4.15
C HIS A 94 3.54 4.54 5.21
N HIS A 95 3.52 3.25 4.87
CA HIS A 95 3.23 2.19 5.85
C HIS A 95 4.19 2.24 7.03
N ALA A 96 5.50 2.26 6.78
CA ALA A 96 6.50 2.34 7.85
C ALA A 96 6.28 3.58 8.74
N CYS A 97 6.00 4.75 8.15
CA CYS A 97 5.69 5.97 8.88
C CYS A 97 4.45 5.83 9.77
N ARG A 98 3.32 5.33 9.20
CA ARG A 98 2.09 5.15 9.95
C ARG A 98 2.28 4.12 11.07
N ILE A 99 2.85 2.95 10.79
CA ILE A 99 3.10 1.90 11.79
C ILE A 99 3.89 2.46 12.99
N ASN A 100 4.97 3.21 12.77
CA ASN A 100 5.76 3.80 13.87
C ASN A 100 5.01 4.89 14.66
N SER A 101 4.08 5.59 14.01
CA SER A 101 3.29 6.63 14.69
C SER A 101 2.11 6.08 15.48
N GLN A 102 1.71 4.83 15.22
CA GLN A 102 0.61 4.17 15.90
C GLN A 102 1.10 3.46 17.17
N LYS A 103 0.25 3.38 18.19
CA LYS A 103 0.53 2.66 19.45
C LYS A 103 0.11 1.19 19.37
N LYS A 104 0.14 0.58 18.19
CA LYS A 104 -0.33 -0.78 17.91
C LYS A 104 0.77 -1.55 17.18
N THR A 105 0.98 -2.82 17.53
CA THR A 105 1.79 -3.73 16.70
C THR A 105 1.02 -4.16 15.46
N LEU A 106 1.71 -4.68 14.44
CA LEU A 106 1.06 -5.12 13.20
C LEU A 106 0.05 -6.26 13.42
N GLU A 107 0.26 -7.08 14.45
CA GLU A 107 -0.64 -8.17 14.85
C GLU A 107 -1.94 -7.65 15.46
N GLU A 108 -1.90 -6.45 16.06
CA GLU A 108 -3.06 -5.81 16.66
C GLU A 108 -3.95 -5.09 15.64
N PHE A 109 -3.46 -4.89 14.40
CA PHE A 109 -4.20 -4.20 13.35
C PHE A 109 -5.49 -4.95 13.02
N THR A 110 -6.56 -4.17 12.97
CA THR A 110 -7.88 -4.62 12.55
C THR A 110 -8.04 -4.50 11.03
N LEU A 111 -9.14 -5.05 10.48
CA LEU A 111 -9.50 -4.87 9.08
C LEU A 111 -9.63 -3.39 8.71
N LEU A 112 -10.24 -2.60 9.60
CA LEU A 112 -10.31 -1.16 9.42
C LEU A 112 -8.92 -0.52 9.36
N ASP A 113 -8.02 -0.91 10.27
CA ASP A 113 -6.64 -0.39 10.27
C ASP A 113 -5.93 -0.70 8.96
N SER A 114 -6.07 -1.93 8.43
CA SER A 114 -5.48 -2.33 7.15
C SER A 114 -6.08 -1.57 5.97
N ILE A 115 -7.40 -1.43 5.90
CA ILE A 115 -8.09 -0.69 4.83
C ILE A 115 -7.62 0.77 4.79
N ILE A 116 -7.55 1.43 5.95
CA ILE A 116 -7.13 2.82 6.04
C ILE A 116 -5.63 2.98 5.77
N LEU A 117 -4.80 2.03 6.24
CA LEU A 117 -3.36 1.99 5.95
C LEU A 117 -3.11 1.99 4.43
N GLU A 118 -3.78 1.11 3.69
CA GLU A 118 -3.67 1.00 2.22
C GLU A 118 -4.18 2.26 1.51
N GLY A 119 -5.35 2.76 1.92
CA GLY A 119 -5.94 3.96 1.32
C GLY A 119 -5.08 5.20 1.48
N LEU A 120 -4.49 5.40 2.66
CA LEU A 120 -3.63 6.56 2.92
C LEU A 120 -2.30 6.48 2.15
N ALA A 121 -1.73 5.29 2.04
CA ALA A 121 -0.52 5.06 1.26
C ALA A 121 -0.73 5.35 -0.23
N GLU A 122 -1.82 4.85 -0.82
CA GLU A 122 -2.18 5.14 -2.22
C GLU A 122 -2.46 6.62 -2.48
N HIS A 123 -3.05 7.32 -1.51
CA HIS A 123 -3.20 8.78 -1.63
C HIS A 123 -1.87 9.51 -1.51
N ALA A 124 -0.90 9.02 -0.73
CA ALA A 124 0.44 9.58 -0.70
C ALA A 124 1.13 9.43 -2.07
N VAL A 125 0.97 8.27 -2.73
CA VAL A 125 1.44 8.04 -4.11
C VAL A 125 0.78 9.03 -5.06
N GLU A 126 -0.54 9.21 -5.01
CA GLU A 126 -1.24 10.17 -5.87
C GLU A 126 -0.73 11.62 -5.68
N ILE A 127 -0.51 12.04 -4.43
CA ILE A 127 -0.09 13.40 -4.10
C ILE A 127 1.35 13.67 -4.56
N HIS A 128 2.23 12.68 -4.48
CA HIS A 128 3.66 12.88 -4.67
C HIS A 128 4.21 12.39 -6.01
N CYS A 129 3.61 11.35 -6.58
CA CYS A 129 4.01 10.74 -7.84
C CYS A 129 2.99 11.04 -8.94
N GLY A 130 1.71 11.19 -8.57
CA GLY A 130 0.62 11.52 -9.49
C GLY A 130 -0.37 10.37 -9.71
N LYS A 131 -1.58 10.73 -10.15
CA LYS A 131 -2.72 9.81 -10.31
C LYS A 131 -2.50 8.64 -11.29
N LYS A 132 -1.48 8.71 -12.15
CA LYS A 132 -1.17 7.62 -13.09
C LYS A 132 -0.41 6.45 -12.43
N PHE A 133 0.19 6.66 -11.25
CA PHE A 133 1.02 5.65 -10.57
C PHE A 133 0.35 4.92 -9.41
N ARG A 134 -0.86 5.34 -9.02
CA ARG A 134 -1.67 4.62 -8.03
C ARG A 134 -2.07 3.23 -8.55
N GLY A 135 -2.32 2.31 -7.64
CA GLY A 135 -2.74 0.95 -7.95
C GLY A 135 -4.04 0.92 -8.76
N SER A 136 -4.15 -0.07 -9.65
CA SER A 136 -5.33 -0.23 -10.55
C SER A 136 -6.65 -0.38 -9.79
N TRP A 137 -6.61 -0.89 -8.55
CA TRP A 137 -7.75 -1.00 -7.64
C TRP A 137 -8.40 0.35 -7.32
N CYS A 138 -7.65 1.46 -7.38
CA CYS A 138 -8.17 2.80 -7.07
C CYS A 138 -9.16 3.34 -8.14
N SER A 139 -9.33 2.65 -9.28
CA SER A 139 -10.35 2.93 -10.31
C SER A 139 -11.18 1.70 -10.68
N ARG A 140 -11.02 0.59 -9.94
CA ARG A 140 -11.64 -0.69 -10.29
C ARG A 140 -13.14 -0.71 -10.07
N TYR A 141 -13.61 0.03 -9.06
CA TYR A 141 -15.00 0.11 -8.68
C TYR A 141 -15.43 1.58 -8.65
N SER A 142 -16.67 1.84 -9.02
CA SER A 142 -17.33 3.12 -8.82
C SER A 142 -17.55 3.40 -7.33
N LYS A 143 -17.80 4.68 -7.01
CA LYS A 143 -18.11 5.12 -5.65
C LYS A 143 -19.33 4.39 -5.07
N ASP A 144 -20.36 4.16 -5.88
CA ASP A 144 -21.58 3.48 -5.46
C ASP A 144 -21.37 1.98 -5.25
N GLU A 145 -20.54 1.33 -6.06
CA GLU A 145 -20.14 -0.07 -5.84
C GLU A 145 -19.39 -0.21 -4.51
N ILE A 146 -18.40 0.66 -4.24
CA ILE A 146 -17.67 0.64 -2.97
C ILE A 146 -18.61 0.89 -1.79
N ARG A 147 -19.59 1.80 -1.92
CA ARG A 147 -20.61 2.01 -0.89
C ARG A 147 -21.42 0.74 -0.62
N ASN A 148 -21.93 0.11 -1.68
CA ASN A 148 -22.69 -1.13 -1.56
C ASN A 148 -21.85 -2.26 -0.94
N PHE A 149 -20.58 -2.39 -1.31
CA PHE A 149 -19.68 -3.37 -0.70
C PHE A 149 -19.33 -3.04 0.74
N TRP A 150 -19.15 -1.76 1.07
CA TRP A 150 -18.90 -1.34 2.45
C TRP A 150 -20.02 -1.80 3.37
N ASP A 151 -21.27 -1.47 3.01
CA ASP A 151 -22.45 -1.77 3.82
C ASP A 151 -22.71 -3.28 3.94
N LYS A 152 -22.49 -4.05 2.85
CA LYS A 152 -22.83 -5.48 2.81
C LYS A 152 -21.70 -6.43 3.22
N LEU A 153 -20.45 -6.07 2.94
CA LEU A 153 -19.32 -7.01 2.98
C LEU A 153 -18.21 -6.61 3.96
N ILE A 154 -18.06 -5.31 4.27
CA ILE A 154 -16.90 -4.81 5.04
C ILE A 154 -17.29 -4.38 6.45
N LYS A 155 -18.32 -3.53 6.59
CA LYS A 155 -18.66 -2.83 7.84
C LYS A 155 -18.86 -3.77 9.04
N ILE A 156 -19.43 -4.94 8.81
CA ILE A 156 -19.70 -5.95 9.86
C ILE A 156 -18.44 -6.70 10.35
N HIS A 157 -17.29 -6.52 9.66
CA HIS A 157 -16.06 -7.27 9.88
C HIS A 157 -14.86 -6.39 10.27
N LEU A 158 -15.10 -5.10 10.55
CA LEU A 158 -14.03 -4.12 10.75
C LEU A 158 -13.05 -4.44 11.87
N LYS A 159 -13.49 -5.19 12.89
CA LYS A 159 -12.68 -5.54 14.08
C LYS A 159 -11.83 -6.81 13.90
N LEU A 160 -11.97 -7.54 12.79
CA LEU A 160 -11.18 -8.74 12.53
C LEU A 160 -9.69 -8.40 12.55
N LYS A 161 -8.88 -9.21 13.22
CA LYS A 161 -7.43 -9.08 13.34
C LYS A 161 -6.71 -9.61 12.11
N LYS A 162 -5.49 -9.12 11.90
CA LYS A 162 -4.67 -9.46 10.73
C LYS A 162 -4.40 -10.96 10.56
N ASN A 163 -4.32 -11.72 11.65
CA ASN A 163 -4.11 -13.17 11.62
C ASN A 163 -5.37 -13.98 11.28
N GLU A 164 -6.55 -13.36 11.27
CA GLU A 164 -7.80 -14.04 10.92
C GLU A 164 -7.91 -14.22 9.41
N ARG A 165 -8.22 -15.44 8.94
CA ARG A 165 -8.34 -15.72 7.50
C ARG A 165 -9.32 -14.78 6.81
N LEU A 166 -10.46 -14.49 7.44
CA LEU A 166 -11.51 -13.64 6.87
C LEU A 166 -11.04 -12.20 6.64
N HIS A 167 -10.16 -11.66 7.48
CA HIS A 167 -9.51 -10.36 7.27
C HIS A 167 -8.81 -10.33 5.92
N GLN A 168 -7.97 -11.33 5.64
CA GLN A 168 -7.22 -11.43 4.39
C GLN A 168 -8.15 -11.65 3.18
N LYS A 169 -9.22 -12.45 3.34
CA LYS A 169 -10.21 -12.67 2.26
C LYS A 169 -10.89 -11.38 1.84
N ILE A 170 -11.27 -10.52 2.78
CA ILE A 170 -11.94 -9.24 2.49
C ILE A 170 -10.95 -8.23 1.93
N LEU A 171 -9.77 -8.10 2.56
CA LEU A 171 -8.75 -7.14 2.16
C LEU A 171 -8.30 -7.38 0.71
N TYR A 172 -7.89 -8.61 0.38
CA TYR A 172 -7.37 -8.98 -0.94
C TYR A 172 -8.43 -9.41 -1.95
N GLY A 173 -9.64 -9.77 -1.50
CA GLY A 173 -10.71 -10.20 -2.39
C GLY A 173 -10.62 -11.66 -2.82
N GLU A 174 -10.76 -12.59 -1.88
CA GLU A 174 -10.96 -14.02 -2.15
C GLU A 174 -12.46 -14.32 -2.22
N ARG A 175 -12.91 -15.09 -3.22
CA ARG A 175 -14.34 -15.45 -3.37
C ARG A 175 -14.98 -15.85 -2.02
N PRO A 176 -16.13 -15.26 -1.66
CA PRO A 176 -17.05 -14.46 -2.50
C PRO A 176 -16.71 -12.96 -2.59
N TYR A 177 -15.65 -12.46 -1.95
CA TYR A 177 -15.34 -11.03 -1.92
C TYR A 177 -14.72 -10.56 -3.25
N PRO A 178 -15.12 -9.38 -3.79
CA PRO A 178 -14.55 -8.83 -5.01
C PRO A 178 -13.02 -8.62 -4.89
N PRO A 179 -12.25 -8.79 -5.98
CA PRO A 179 -10.79 -8.62 -5.96
C PRO A 179 -10.35 -7.26 -5.41
N LEU A 180 -9.36 -7.25 -4.52
CA LEU A 180 -8.75 -6.06 -3.90
C LEU A 180 -9.78 -5.10 -3.28
N LEU A 181 -10.85 -5.68 -2.71
CA LEU A 181 -11.95 -4.90 -2.16
C LEU A 181 -11.50 -3.94 -1.04
N GLY A 182 -10.71 -4.42 -0.08
CA GLY A 182 -10.25 -3.57 1.02
C GLY A 182 -9.36 -2.42 0.56
N TYR A 183 -8.48 -2.67 -0.41
CA TYR A 183 -7.62 -1.64 -1.03
C TYR A 183 -8.45 -0.56 -1.72
N ALA A 184 -9.41 -0.97 -2.56
CA ALA A 184 -10.27 -0.03 -3.28
C ALA A 184 -11.18 0.76 -2.32
N ALA A 185 -11.72 0.12 -1.30
CA ALA A 185 -12.51 0.77 -0.26
C ALA A 185 -11.70 1.80 0.53
N GLY A 186 -10.47 1.45 0.91
CA GLY A 186 -9.55 2.34 1.63
C GLY A 186 -9.28 3.62 0.87
N TYR A 187 -8.92 3.49 -0.40
CA TYR A 187 -8.70 4.64 -1.28
C TYR A 187 -9.96 5.53 -1.39
N GLU A 188 -11.14 4.95 -1.61
CA GLU A 188 -12.38 5.72 -1.70
C GLU A 188 -12.77 6.45 -0.41
N ILE A 189 -12.59 5.81 0.75
CA ILE A 189 -12.87 6.43 2.05
C ILE A 189 -11.97 7.65 2.26
N VAL A 190 -10.66 7.49 2.03
CA VAL A 190 -9.69 8.57 2.20
C VAL A 190 -9.93 9.69 1.18
N ARG A 191 -10.33 9.36 -0.05
CA ARG A 191 -10.73 10.37 -1.04
C ARG A 191 -11.91 11.19 -0.53
N GLY A 192 -12.98 10.53 -0.07
CA GLY A 192 -14.15 11.20 0.51
C GLY A 192 -13.84 12.02 1.76
N PHE A 193 -12.83 11.62 2.54
CA PHE A 193 -12.33 12.40 3.67
C PHE A 193 -11.63 13.69 3.19
N ARG A 194 -10.70 13.57 2.22
CA ARG A 194 -9.93 14.70 1.66
C ARG A 194 -10.82 15.75 0.98
N GLU A 195 -11.95 15.33 0.40
CA GLU A 195 -12.95 16.25 -0.18
C GLU A 195 -13.64 17.13 0.88
N LYS A 196 -13.70 16.69 2.14
CA LYS A 196 -14.48 17.33 3.21
C LYS A 196 -13.64 17.98 4.30
N LYS A 197 -12.39 17.55 4.47
CA LYS A 197 -11.52 17.94 5.59
C LYS A 197 -10.13 18.28 5.09
N SER A 198 -9.47 19.19 5.80
CA SER A 198 -8.05 19.46 5.59
C SER A 198 -7.24 18.19 5.81
N PHE A 199 -6.42 17.83 4.84
CA PHE A 199 -5.56 16.65 4.89
C PHE A 199 -4.11 17.09 4.96
N SER A 200 -3.36 16.54 5.92
CA SER A 200 -1.91 16.69 5.98
C SER A 200 -1.26 15.32 6.07
N THR A 201 -0.02 15.21 5.59
CA THR A 201 0.74 13.97 5.69
C THR A 201 0.92 13.53 7.15
N LYS A 202 1.13 14.47 8.08
CA LYS A 202 1.23 14.17 9.52
C LYS A 202 -0.06 13.55 10.07
N LEU A 203 -1.22 14.07 9.67
CA LEU A 203 -2.53 13.51 10.03
C LEU A 203 -2.68 12.07 9.52
N SER A 204 -2.23 11.80 8.29
CA SER A 204 -2.27 10.46 7.69
C SER A 204 -1.47 9.41 8.50
N PHE A 205 -0.45 9.84 9.24
CA PHE A 205 0.29 8.93 10.11
C PHE A 205 -0.42 8.75 11.45
N SER A 206 -0.72 9.84 12.16
CA SER A 206 -1.08 9.76 13.57
C SER A 206 -2.56 9.53 13.86
N ALA A 207 -3.47 9.91 12.96
CA ALA A 207 -4.90 9.81 13.25
C ALA A 207 -5.37 8.34 13.29
N PRO A 208 -6.29 7.99 14.23
CA PRO A 208 -6.86 6.66 14.31
C PRO A 208 -7.68 6.37 13.05
N SER A 209 -7.81 5.09 12.71
CA SER A 209 -8.42 4.66 11.44
C SER A 209 -9.90 5.06 11.35
N GLU A 210 -10.61 5.02 12.47
CA GLU A 210 -12.01 5.44 12.65
C GLU A 210 -12.22 6.91 12.24
N TYR A 211 -11.25 7.78 12.52
CA TYR A 211 -11.33 9.21 12.20
C TYR A 211 -11.51 9.48 10.70
N PHE A 212 -10.92 8.64 9.85
CA PHE A 212 -11.07 8.77 8.39
C PHE A 212 -12.44 8.31 7.90
N VAL A 213 -13.09 7.40 8.62
CA VAL A 213 -14.40 6.85 8.26
C VAL A 213 -15.53 7.75 8.74
N ASP A 214 -15.50 8.19 9.99
CA ASP A 214 -16.61 8.90 10.65
C ASP A 214 -16.96 10.25 10.01
N GLN A 215 -16.03 10.80 9.23
CA GLN A 215 -16.21 12.08 8.53
C GLN A 215 -16.75 11.90 7.09
N THR A 216 -17.04 10.67 6.67
CA THR A 216 -17.43 10.33 5.29
C THR A 216 -18.87 9.83 5.20
N LEU A 217 -19.26 9.29 4.05
CA LEU A 217 -20.55 8.61 3.88
C LEU A 217 -20.52 7.17 4.42
N TYR A 218 -19.35 6.68 4.84
CA TYR A 218 -19.10 5.32 5.30
C TYR A 218 -19.22 5.17 6.83
N LYS A 219 -19.87 6.13 7.50
CA LYS A 219 -19.87 6.27 8.96
C LYS A 219 -20.12 4.94 9.67
N LEU A 220 -19.31 4.70 10.69
CA LEU A 220 -19.60 3.68 11.69
C LEU A 220 -20.90 4.12 12.35
N GLU A 221 -21.93 3.28 12.35
CA GLU A 221 -23.21 3.66 12.98
C GLU A 221 -22.96 3.99 14.46
N SER A 222 -23.59 5.08 14.91
CA SER A 222 -23.61 5.54 16.31
C SER A 222 -24.46 4.63 17.19
#